data_AF-A0A972TCE5-F1
#
_entry.id   AF-A0A972TCE5-F1
#
_cell.length_a   1.000
_cell.length_b   1.000
_cell.length_c   1.000
_cell.angle_alpha   90.00
_cell.angle_beta   90.00
_cell.angle_gamma   90.00
#
_symmetry.space_group_name_H-M   'P 1'
#
loop_
_entity.id
_entity.type
_entity.pdbx_description
1 polymer ?
#
loop_
_entity_poly.entity_id
_entity_poly.type
_entity_poly.pdbx_seq_one_letter_code
_entity_poly.pdbx_strand_id
1 'polypeptide(L)'
;MKKFILIIVTIAFFIYPSVCLSSYLIELKNGSTFITNHYWKEGRQIKFYYRGGVVGISKDLVRQIRESDLPYKKEVVEQKASPVPDTPDVASKEAGKKAGEEVEAAKKTEAKSREIDVAYYKREKNALMEKYKQAREKLEDARNSRDKAAIRDVKKEIKKINNQLTDLALKLKEENNGMLPIWWAKEE
;
A
#
# COMPACT_ATOMS: atom_id res chain seq x y z
N MET A 1 -7.58 -42.81 -38.74
CA MET A 1 -8.04 -41.40 -38.62
C MET A 1 -8.38 -41.00 -37.17
N LYS A 2 -9.43 -41.50 -36.50
CA LYS A 2 -9.85 -41.05 -35.14
C LYS A 2 -8.72 -40.78 -34.12
N LYS A 3 -7.71 -41.65 -34.02
CA LYS A 3 -6.56 -41.47 -33.10
C LYS A 3 -5.74 -40.19 -33.35
N PHE A 4 -5.57 -39.77 -34.61
CA PHE A 4 -4.83 -38.55 -34.95
C PHE A 4 -5.61 -37.27 -34.63
N ILE A 5 -6.94 -37.29 -34.81
CA ILE A 5 -7.81 -36.18 -34.40
C ILE A 5 -7.69 -35.94 -32.89
N LEU A 6 -7.67 -37.03 -32.10
CA LEU A 6 -7.51 -36.96 -30.65
C LEU A 6 -6.15 -36.34 -30.26
N ILE A 7 -5.06 -36.73 -30.93
CA ILE A 7 -3.72 -36.13 -30.72
C ILE A 7 -3.72 -34.63 -31.06
N ILE A 8 -4.31 -34.22 -32.19
CA ILE A 8 -4.38 -32.82 -32.61
C ILE A 8 -5.18 -31.97 -31.62
N VAL A 9 -6.31 -32.47 -31.11
CA VAL A 9 -7.12 -31.79 -30.09
C VAL A 9 -6.33 -31.67 -28.78
N THR A 10 -5.62 -32.72 -28.34
CA THR A 10 -4.77 -32.65 -27.14
C THR A 10 -3.65 -31.61 -27.29
N ILE A 11 -2.98 -31.55 -28.45
CA ILE A 11 -1.93 -30.54 -28.71
C ILE A 11 -2.51 -29.12 -28.71
N ALA A 12 -3.67 -28.90 -29.35
CA ALA A 12 -4.35 -27.61 -29.35
C ALA A 12 -4.74 -27.17 -27.92
N PHE A 13 -5.17 -28.11 -27.07
CA PHE A 13 -5.51 -27.83 -25.67
C PHE A 13 -4.29 -27.41 -24.83
N PHE A 14 -3.12 -28.00 -25.09
CA PHE A 14 -1.86 -27.64 -24.41
C PHE A 14 -1.29 -26.27 -24.79
N ILE A 15 -1.66 -25.71 -25.95
CA ILE A 15 -1.22 -24.37 -26.39
C ILE A 15 -2.09 -23.25 -25.77
N TYR A 16 -3.30 -23.58 -25.31
CA TYR A 16 -4.31 -22.58 -24.94
C TYR A 16 -4.07 -21.73 -23.66
N PRO A 17 -3.32 -22.15 -22.62
CA PRO A 17 -3.14 -21.33 -21.41
C PRO A 17 -2.06 -20.23 -21.56
N SER A 18 -2.04 -19.54 -22.70
CA SER A 18 -1.34 -18.26 -22.85
C SER A 18 -2.11 -17.14 -22.15
N VAL A 19 -2.31 -17.28 -20.84
CA VAL A 19 -2.83 -16.20 -19.97
C VAL A 19 -1.76 -15.13 -19.85
N CYS A 20 -1.84 -14.13 -20.74
CA CYS A 20 -0.92 -13.00 -20.77
C CYS A 20 -0.82 -12.32 -19.40
N LEU A 21 0.39 -12.28 -18.84
CA LEU A 21 0.72 -11.58 -17.61
C LEU A 21 0.83 -10.06 -17.88
N SER A 22 -0.25 -9.45 -18.35
CA SER A 22 -0.31 -8.00 -18.59
C SER A 22 -0.16 -7.27 -17.25
N SER A 23 0.92 -6.50 -17.11
CA SER A 23 1.05 -5.56 -16.00
C SER A 23 0.25 -4.30 -16.33
N TYR A 24 -0.51 -3.79 -15.36
CA TYR A 24 -1.30 -2.57 -15.48
C TYR A 24 -0.55 -1.42 -14.80
N LEU A 25 -0.44 -0.30 -15.50
CA LEU A 25 0.03 0.97 -14.96
C LEU A 25 -1.18 1.82 -14.56
N ILE A 26 -1.37 2.02 -13.26
CA ILE A 26 -2.39 2.90 -12.68
C ILE A 26 -1.76 4.26 -12.43
N GLU A 27 -2.22 5.29 -13.15
CA GLU A 27 -1.82 6.68 -12.99
C GLU A 27 -2.87 7.44 -12.17
N LEU A 28 -2.42 8.16 -11.13
CA LEU A 28 -3.27 9.06 -10.35
C LEU A 28 -3.20 10.51 -10.86
N LYS A 29 -4.22 11.31 -10.51
CA LYS A 29 -4.30 12.74 -10.86
C LYS A 29 -3.16 13.58 -10.24
N ASN A 30 -2.54 13.11 -9.16
CA ASN A 30 -1.36 13.73 -8.55
C ASN A 30 -0.02 13.32 -9.22
N GLY A 31 -0.06 12.57 -10.33
CA GLY A 31 1.14 12.09 -11.03
C GLY A 31 1.82 10.86 -10.42
N SER A 32 1.28 10.28 -9.33
CA SER A 32 1.78 9.01 -8.76
C SER A 32 1.38 7.82 -9.65
N THR A 33 2.25 6.82 -9.76
CA THR A 33 2.04 5.65 -10.62
C THR A 33 2.28 4.33 -9.88
N PHE A 34 1.44 3.33 -10.17
CA PHE A 34 1.55 1.98 -9.62
C PHE A 34 1.55 0.94 -10.72
N ILE A 35 2.43 -0.07 -10.63
CA ILE A 35 2.45 -1.23 -11.52
C ILE A 35 1.85 -2.42 -10.75
N THR A 36 0.95 -3.17 -11.38
CA THR A 36 0.26 -4.32 -10.76
C THR A 36 -0.14 -5.37 -11.80
N ASN A 37 -0.12 -6.66 -11.47
CA ASN A 37 -0.58 -7.72 -12.38
C ASN A 37 -2.13 -7.78 -12.50
N HIS A 38 -2.87 -7.22 -11.55
CA HIS A 38 -4.32 -7.31 -11.56
C HIS A 38 -4.96 -6.19 -10.72
N TYR A 39 -6.05 -5.64 -11.23
CA TYR A 39 -6.91 -4.69 -10.54
C TYR A 39 -8.39 -5.05 -10.75
N TRP A 40 -9.22 -4.72 -9.77
CA TRP A 40 -10.68 -4.85 -9.84
C TRP A 40 -11.37 -3.59 -9.31
N LYS A 41 -12.66 -3.45 -9.59
CA LYS A 41 -13.49 -2.29 -9.19
C LYS A 41 -14.46 -2.76 -8.12
N GLU A 42 -14.45 -2.10 -6.96
CA GLU A 42 -15.25 -2.50 -5.80
C GLU A 42 -15.90 -1.24 -5.19
N GLY A 43 -17.24 -1.17 -5.24
CA GLY A 43 -17.98 0.06 -4.88
C GLY A 43 -17.46 1.29 -5.64
N ARG A 44 -17.00 2.31 -4.91
CA ARG A 44 -16.35 3.52 -5.48
C ARG A 44 -14.82 3.44 -5.62
N GLN A 45 -14.21 2.34 -5.20
CA GLN A 45 -12.76 2.15 -5.26
C GLN A 45 -12.30 1.30 -6.46
N ILE A 46 -11.02 1.40 -6.75
CA ILE A 46 -10.24 0.44 -7.54
C ILE A 46 -9.25 -0.21 -6.58
N LYS A 47 -9.30 -1.54 -6.47
CA LYS A 47 -8.37 -2.34 -5.67
C LYS A 47 -7.37 -3.07 -6.57
N PHE A 48 -6.13 -3.20 -6.12
CA PHE A 48 -5.07 -3.88 -6.86
C PHE A 48 -3.97 -4.41 -5.94
N TYR A 49 -3.14 -5.32 -6.46
CA TYR A 49 -2.00 -5.86 -5.70
C TYR A 49 -0.78 -4.94 -5.76
N TYR A 50 -0.19 -4.61 -4.60
CA TYR A 50 1.03 -3.82 -4.51
C TYR A 50 1.89 -4.27 -3.32
N ARG A 51 3.19 -4.53 -3.55
CA ARG A 51 4.16 -4.98 -2.54
C ARG A 51 3.69 -6.17 -1.67
N GLY A 52 2.86 -7.06 -2.23
CA GLY A 52 2.33 -8.23 -1.53
C GLY A 52 1.03 -8.01 -0.74
N GLY A 53 0.54 -6.77 -0.63
CA GLY A 53 -0.79 -6.44 -0.09
C GLY A 53 -1.80 -6.08 -1.19
N VAL A 54 -3.03 -5.80 -0.76
CA VAL A 54 -4.08 -5.19 -1.59
C VAL A 54 -4.18 -3.71 -1.20
N VAL A 55 -4.20 -2.81 -2.19
CA VAL A 55 -4.37 -1.37 -2.02
C VAL A 55 -5.66 -0.93 -2.71
N GLY A 56 -6.50 -0.18 -2.01
CA GLY A 56 -7.72 0.43 -2.55
C GLY A 56 -7.58 1.95 -2.69
N ILE A 57 -7.95 2.49 -3.85
CA ILE A 57 -7.90 3.94 -4.15
C ILE A 57 -9.24 4.37 -4.76
N SER A 58 -9.76 5.56 -4.42
CA SER A 58 -11.01 6.03 -5.05
C SER A 58 -10.84 6.23 -6.56
N LYS A 59 -11.87 5.86 -7.34
CA LYS A 59 -11.96 6.10 -8.78
C LYS A 59 -11.72 7.57 -9.13
N ASP A 60 -12.15 8.49 -8.25
CA ASP A 60 -12.03 9.93 -8.45
C ASP A 60 -10.58 10.45 -8.43
N LEU A 61 -9.66 9.70 -7.82
CA LEU A 61 -8.23 10.03 -7.76
C LEU A 61 -7.43 9.43 -8.92
N VAL A 62 -7.98 8.43 -9.60
CA VAL A 62 -7.35 7.79 -10.77
C VAL A 62 -7.50 8.72 -11.98
N ARG A 63 -6.40 8.92 -12.70
CA ARG A 63 -6.34 9.64 -13.97
C ARG A 63 -6.56 8.68 -15.13
N GLN A 64 -5.83 7.57 -15.12
CA GLN A 64 -5.78 6.60 -16.21
C GLN A 64 -5.33 5.23 -15.69
N ILE A 65 -5.75 4.16 -16.37
CA ILE A 65 -5.11 2.84 -16.28
C ILE A 65 -4.70 2.45 -17.71
N ARG A 66 -3.48 1.92 -17.86
CA ARG A 66 -2.98 1.34 -19.13
C ARG A 66 -2.51 -0.09 -18.90
N GLU A 67 -2.48 -0.89 -19.95
CA GLU A 67 -1.61 -2.06 -20.02
C GLU A 67 -0.16 -1.60 -20.28
N SER A 68 0.80 -2.41 -19.84
CA SER A 68 2.22 -2.06 -19.76
C SER A 68 3.07 -3.32 -19.74
N ASP A 69 4.05 -3.42 -20.65
CA ASP A 69 5.00 -4.53 -20.70
C ASP A 69 6.09 -4.46 -19.61
N LEU A 70 6.11 -3.40 -18.80
CA LEU A 70 7.02 -3.29 -17.65
C LEU A 70 6.72 -4.41 -16.63
N PRO A 71 7.68 -5.30 -16.32
CA PRO A 71 7.42 -6.44 -15.46
C PRO A 71 7.10 -5.98 -14.02
N TYR A 72 5.95 -6.43 -13.49
CA TYR A 72 5.62 -6.29 -12.07
C TYR A 72 6.68 -6.97 -11.20
N LYS A 73 7.59 -6.17 -10.64
CA LYS A 73 8.66 -6.67 -9.77
C LYS A 73 8.10 -7.05 -8.39
N LYS A 74 7.56 -8.27 -8.30
CA LYS A 74 7.25 -8.94 -7.04
C LYS A 74 8.58 -9.27 -6.33
N GLU A 75 9.13 -8.31 -5.61
CA GLU A 75 10.24 -8.57 -4.67
C GLU A 75 9.74 -9.50 -3.57
N VAL A 76 10.06 -10.79 -3.70
CA VAL A 76 9.76 -11.81 -2.70
C VAL A 76 10.73 -11.62 -1.54
N VAL A 77 10.29 -10.86 -0.54
CA VAL A 77 10.93 -10.84 0.77
C VAL A 77 10.49 -12.09 1.51
N GLU A 78 11.38 -13.08 1.62
CA GLU A 78 11.15 -14.20 2.53
C GLU A 78 11.13 -13.68 3.98
N GLN A 79 9.96 -13.81 4.60
CA GLN A 79 9.65 -13.52 6.01
C GLN A 79 10.28 -12.26 6.65
N LYS A 80 9.47 -11.21 6.75
CA LYS A 80 8.88 -10.86 8.05
C LYS A 80 7.44 -10.36 7.88
N ALA A 81 6.61 -10.50 8.91
CA ALA A 81 5.17 -10.65 8.75
C ALA A 81 4.33 -9.36 8.83
N SER A 82 3.64 -9.05 7.73
CA SER A 82 2.26 -8.53 7.68
C SER A 82 1.99 -7.20 8.43
N PRO A 83 0.71 -6.84 8.72
CA PRO A 83 -0.25 -6.15 7.82
C PRO A 83 -0.07 -4.60 7.88
N VAL A 84 -0.99 -3.62 7.91
CA VAL A 84 -2.45 -3.36 8.11
C VAL A 84 -2.67 -1.88 7.64
N PRO A 85 -3.88 -1.25 7.65
CA PRO A 85 -5.26 -1.73 7.79
C PRO A 85 -6.28 -1.11 6.78
N ASP A 86 -7.55 -1.47 6.94
CA ASP A 86 -8.75 -1.03 6.18
C ASP A 86 -9.34 0.34 6.60
N THR A 87 -10.35 0.81 5.85
CA THR A 87 -11.40 1.75 6.30
C THR A 87 -12.74 1.45 5.57
N PRO A 88 -13.92 1.77 6.16
CA PRO A 88 -15.04 0.81 6.14
C PRO A 88 -16.25 1.10 5.21
N ASP A 89 -17.21 0.17 5.27
CA ASP A 89 -18.40 -0.06 4.43
C ASP A 89 -19.66 0.77 4.79
N VAL A 90 -20.60 0.91 3.84
CA VAL A 90 -22.03 1.21 4.09
C VAL A 90 -22.96 0.51 3.06
N ALA A 91 -23.52 -0.63 3.48
CA ALA A 91 -24.90 -1.11 3.25
C ALA A 91 -25.39 -1.61 1.87
N SER A 92 -25.93 -2.85 1.88
CA SER A 92 -27.39 -3.03 1.85
C SER A 92 -27.85 -4.36 2.48
N LYS A 93 -29.00 -4.30 3.17
CA LYS A 93 -30.04 -5.30 3.56
C LYS A 93 -29.93 -6.73 2.98
N GLU A 94 -30.44 -7.80 3.61
CA GLU A 94 -31.39 -8.00 4.74
C GLU A 94 -31.19 -9.46 5.30
N ALA A 95 -31.67 -9.94 6.44
CA ALA A 95 -32.62 -9.46 7.47
C ALA A 95 -32.39 -10.19 8.83
N GLY A 96 -33.02 -9.73 9.93
CA GLY A 96 -33.33 -10.60 11.09
C GLY A 96 -32.91 -10.15 12.49
N LYS A 97 -33.83 -9.49 13.24
CA LYS A 97 -33.90 -9.33 14.72
C LYS A 97 -32.64 -9.72 15.53
N LYS A 98 -31.93 -8.78 16.15
CA LYS A 98 -32.35 -8.01 17.35
C LYS A 98 -31.48 -6.74 17.50
N ALA A 99 -32.04 -5.67 18.07
CA ALA A 99 -31.30 -4.46 18.41
C ALA A 99 -31.10 -4.37 19.94
N GLY A 100 -30.00 -3.76 20.41
CA GLY A 100 -29.93 -3.27 21.79
C GLY A 100 -28.59 -3.22 22.54
N GLU A 101 -27.44 -3.65 22.01
CA GLU A 101 -26.25 -3.83 22.89
C GLU A 101 -24.85 -3.59 22.25
N GLU A 102 -24.70 -2.62 21.33
CA GLU A 102 -23.39 -2.37 20.66
C GLU A 102 -22.98 -0.89 20.54
N VAL A 103 -23.20 -0.09 21.59
CA VAL A 103 -22.73 1.32 21.66
C VAL A 103 -21.65 1.54 22.73
N GLU A 104 -21.54 0.66 23.74
CA GLU A 104 -20.50 0.78 24.78
C GLU A 104 -19.10 0.28 24.37
N ALA A 105 -19.01 -0.68 23.44
CA ALA A 105 -17.75 -1.36 23.14
C ALA A 105 -16.64 -0.40 22.67
N ALA A 106 -16.99 0.57 21.82
CA ALA A 106 -16.05 1.54 21.26
C ALA A 106 -15.41 2.48 22.32
N LYS A 107 -15.98 2.59 23.52
CA LYS A 107 -15.44 3.42 24.62
C LYS A 107 -14.54 2.65 25.61
N LYS A 108 -14.47 1.32 25.53
CA LYS A 108 -13.65 0.51 26.48
C LYS A 108 -12.24 0.21 25.95
N THR A 109 -11.97 0.42 24.66
CA THR A 109 -10.66 0.09 24.05
C THR A 109 -9.55 1.13 24.28
N GLU A 110 -9.87 2.35 24.73
CA GLU A 110 -8.84 3.31 25.20
C GLU A 110 -8.27 2.91 26.58
N ALA A 111 -9.01 2.12 27.38
CA ALA A 111 -8.71 1.89 28.79
C ALA A 111 -7.71 0.74 29.07
N LYS A 112 -7.07 0.15 28.05
CA LYS A 112 -6.11 -0.96 28.25
C LYS A 112 -5.06 -1.17 27.16
N SER A 113 -4.49 -0.09 26.61
CA SER A 113 -3.09 -0.21 26.17
C SER A 113 -2.22 -0.42 27.41
N ARG A 114 -1.03 -1.02 27.24
CA ARG A 114 0.06 -0.82 28.20
C ARG A 114 0.57 0.62 28.04
N GLU A 115 1.45 1.10 28.93
CA GLU A 115 2.10 2.41 28.78
C GLU A 115 3.11 2.40 27.63
N ILE A 116 2.58 2.48 26.41
CA ILE A 116 3.33 2.82 25.20
C ILE A 116 3.61 4.32 25.29
N ASP A 117 4.86 4.75 25.17
CA ASP A 117 5.19 6.19 25.13
C ASP A 117 4.77 6.78 23.77
N VAL A 118 3.48 7.06 23.63
CA VAL A 118 2.87 7.74 22.49
C VAL A 118 3.53 9.11 22.25
N ALA A 119 4.05 9.77 23.29
CA ALA A 119 4.76 11.03 23.15
C ALA A 119 6.15 10.82 22.53
N TYR A 120 6.88 9.75 22.85
CA TYR A 120 8.12 9.37 22.15
C TYR A 120 7.86 9.09 20.67
N TYR A 121 6.90 8.22 20.35
CA TYR A 121 6.63 7.87 18.95
C TYR A 121 6.13 9.07 18.12
N LYS A 122 5.33 9.97 18.71
CA LYS A 122 4.98 11.25 18.08
C LYS A 122 6.20 12.16 17.87
N ARG A 123 7.05 12.35 18.89
CA ARG A 123 8.26 13.17 18.79
C ARG A 123 9.21 12.67 17.71
N GLU A 124 9.50 11.37 17.68
CA GLU A 124 10.38 10.77 16.65
C GLU A 124 9.77 10.84 15.25
N LYS A 125 8.46 10.55 15.08
CA LYS A 125 7.77 10.72 13.79
C LYS A 125 7.90 12.16 13.30
N ASN A 126 7.57 13.13 14.13
CA ASN A 126 7.55 14.54 13.73
C ASN A 126 8.98 15.06 13.46
N ALA A 127 9.98 14.62 14.24
CA ALA A 127 11.39 14.91 13.99
C ALA A 127 11.94 14.27 12.69
N LEU A 128 11.43 13.11 12.28
CA LEU A 128 11.75 12.48 10.99
C LEU A 128 11.03 13.16 9.82
N MET A 129 9.77 13.60 9.99
CA MET A 129 9.02 14.35 8.99
C MET A 129 9.65 15.74 8.70
N GLU A 130 10.10 16.45 9.73
CA GLU A 130 10.81 17.73 9.52
C GLU A 130 12.15 17.52 8.81
N LYS A 131 12.91 16.47 9.15
CA LYS A 131 14.11 16.07 8.38
C LYS A 131 13.78 15.71 6.93
N TYR A 132 12.66 15.03 6.68
CA TYR A 132 12.21 14.70 5.32
C TYR A 132 11.91 15.97 4.51
N LYS A 133 11.21 16.94 5.11
CA LYS A 133 10.90 18.24 4.52
C LYS A 133 12.17 19.02 4.17
N GLN A 134 13.10 19.17 5.12
CA GLN A 134 14.39 19.83 4.90
C GLN A 134 15.22 19.12 3.81
N ALA A 135 15.24 17.78 3.79
CA ALA A 135 15.90 17.02 2.74
C ALA A 135 15.20 17.19 1.36
N ARG A 136 13.88 17.39 1.33
CA ARG A 136 13.16 17.71 0.09
C ARG A 136 13.49 19.12 -0.41
N GLU A 137 13.59 20.11 0.47
CA GLU A 137 14.00 21.49 0.12
C GLU A 137 15.41 21.48 -0.50
N LYS A 138 16.39 20.85 0.18
CA LYS A 138 17.74 20.60 -0.37
C LYS A 138 17.72 19.89 -1.73
N LEU A 139 16.76 19.01 -2.00
CA LEU A 139 16.66 18.28 -3.26
C LEU A 139 16.22 19.20 -4.41
N GLU A 140 15.33 20.15 -4.16
CA GLU A 140 14.94 21.14 -5.16
C GLU A 140 16.06 22.16 -5.39
N ASP A 141 16.77 22.61 -4.35
CA ASP A 141 17.97 23.45 -4.51
C ASP A 141 19.07 22.76 -5.34
N ALA A 142 19.34 21.49 -5.05
CA ALA A 142 20.30 20.68 -5.82
C ALA A 142 19.84 20.42 -7.27
N ARG A 143 18.53 20.43 -7.55
CA ARG A 143 17.98 20.39 -8.92
C ARG A 143 18.14 21.72 -9.64
N ASN A 144 17.91 22.84 -8.93
CA ASN A 144 18.05 24.19 -9.46
C ASN A 144 19.52 24.49 -9.83
N SER A 145 20.48 24.11 -8.97
CA SER A 145 21.92 24.18 -9.26
C SER A 145 22.41 23.10 -10.25
N ARG A 146 21.56 22.11 -10.57
CA ARG A 146 21.85 20.93 -11.40
C ARG A 146 22.96 20.01 -10.87
N ASP A 147 23.29 20.08 -9.59
CA ASP A 147 24.34 19.27 -8.98
C ASP A 147 23.94 17.78 -8.86
N LYS A 148 24.50 16.97 -9.77
CA LYS A 148 24.30 15.52 -9.80
C LYS A 148 24.95 14.77 -8.63
N ALA A 149 25.86 15.38 -7.86
CA ALA A 149 26.35 14.82 -6.60
C ALA A 149 25.32 15.07 -5.49
N ALA A 150 25.01 16.32 -5.16
CA ALA A 150 24.01 16.66 -4.14
C ALA A 150 22.66 15.98 -4.38
N ILE A 151 22.14 15.94 -5.62
CA ILE A 151 20.89 15.21 -5.95
C ILE A 151 20.97 13.72 -5.57
N ARG A 152 22.13 13.07 -5.71
CA ARG A 152 22.31 11.65 -5.35
C ARG A 152 22.40 11.47 -3.85
N ASP A 153 23.10 12.34 -3.14
CA ASP A 153 23.34 12.22 -1.71
C ASP A 153 22.11 12.62 -0.88
N VAL A 154 21.39 13.67 -1.27
CA VAL A 154 20.09 14.01 -0.68
C VAL A 154 19.05 12.90 -0.94
N LYS A 155 19.09 12.21 -2.08
CA LYS A 155 18.27 10.99 -2.29
C LYS A 155 18.63 9.83 -1.36
N LYS A 156 19.89 9.69 -0.93
CA LYS A 156 20.29 8.73 0.12
C LYS A 156 19.76 9.16 1.49
N GLU A 157 19.82 10.46 1.81
CA GLU A 157 19.27 11.05 3.03
C GLU A 157 17.75 10.78 3.15
N ILE A 158 16.98 11.10 2.11
CA ILE A 158 15.54 10.82 2.02
C ILE A 158 15.26 9.32 2.14
N LYS A 159 16.03 8.44 1.48
CA LYS A 159 15.87 6.98 1.63
C LYS A 159 16.11 6.53 3.08
N LYS A 160 17.12 7.08 3.75
CA LYS A 160 17.42 6.76 5.16
C LYS A 160 16.27 7.19 6.08
N ILE A 161 15.73 8.39 5.89
CA ILE A 161 14.60 8.91 6.68
C ILE A 161 13.34 8.04 6.47
N ASN A 162 13.04 7.63 5.23
CA ASN A 162 11.93 6.73 4.94
C ASN A 162 12.09 5.36 5.60
N ASN A 163 13.32 4.81 5.63
CA ASN A 163 13.61 3.59 6.38
C ASN A 163 13.35 3.79 7.88
N GLN A 164 13.87 4.87 8.49
CA GLN A 164 13.67 5.16 9.90
C GLN A 164 12.19 5.35 10.28
N LEU A 165 11.38 5.97 9.42
CA LEU A 165 9.92 6.07 9.58
C LEU A 165 9.24 4.68 9.51
N THR A 166 9.75 3.78 8.67
CA THR A 166 9.25 2.40 8.56
C THR A 166 9.61 1.57 9.80
N ASP A 167 10.85 1.68 10.27
CA ASP A 167 11.33 0.99 11.48
C ASP A 167 10.57 1.48 12.73
N LEU A 168 10.28 2.78 12.81
CA LEU A 168 9.49 3.39 13.89
C LEU A 168 8.02 2.92 13.86
N ALA A 169 7.43 2.79 12.66
CA ALA A 169 6.09 2.22 12.48
C ALA A 169 6.04 0.76 12.94
N LEU A 170 7.04 -0.06 12.59
CA LEU A 170 7.09 -1.48 12.97
C LEU A 170 7.17 -1.64 14.49
N LYS A 171 8.02 -0.87 15.18
CA LYS A 171 8.12 -0.90 16.66
C LYS A 171 6.81 -0.50 17.35
N LEU A 172 6.23 0.64 16.96
CA LEU A 172 4.96 1.11 17.52
C LEU A 172 3.85 0.07 17.36
N LYS A 173 3.86 -0.64 16.24
CA LYS A 173 2.90 -1.69 15.90
C LYS A 173 3.15 -3.00 16.66
N GLU A 174 4.40 -3.41 16.87
CA GLU A 174 4.76 -4.55 17.72
C GLU A 174 4.32 -4.31 19.17
N GLU A 175 4.48 -3.08 19.68
CA GLU A 175 4.02 -2.68 21.02
C GLU A 175 2.48 -2.50 21.10
N ASN A 176 1.83 -1.98 20.05
CA ASN A 176 0.39 -1.74 19.98
C ASN A 176 -0.39 -2.91 19.33
N ASN A 177 -0.22 -4.13 19.85
CA ASN A 177 -1.01 -5.32 19.50
C ASN A 177 -1.08 -5.66 17.99
N GLY A 178 -0.03 -5.34 17.22
CA GLY A 178 0.02 -5.59 15.77
C GLY A 178 -0.65 -4.52 14.90
N MET A 179 -1.18 -3.44 15.48
CA MET A 179 -1.90 -2.36 14.79
C MET A 179 -1.22 -1.01 14.95
N LEU A 180 -1.29 -0.15 13.92
CA LEU A 180 -0.86 1.25 14.04
C LEU A 180 -1.99 2.12 14.59
N PRO A 181 -1.74 3.00 15.58
CA PRO A 181 -2.73 3.96 16.07
C PRO A 181 -3.23 4.91 14.98
N ILE A 182 -4.48 5.37 15.09
CA ILE A 182 -5.13 6.28 14.11
C ILE A 182 -4.32 7.57 13.89
N TRP A 183 -3.65 8.09 14.92
CA TRP A 183 -2.80 9.29 14.80
C TRP A 183 -1.53 9.06 13.96
N TRP A 184 -1.10 7.81 13.75
CA TRP A 184 0.05 7.51 12.90
C TRP A 184 -0.23 7.88 11.43
N ALA A 185 -1.45 7.63 10.95
CA ALA A 185 -1.88 7.92 9.58
C ALA A 185 -2.27 9.39 9.34
N LYS A 186 -2.36 10.21 10.39
CA LYS A 186 -2.57 11.66 10.25
C LYS A 186 -1.24 12.36 10.02
N GLU A 187 -1.19 13.26 9.05
CA GLU A 187 -0.23 14.36 9.07
C GLU A 187 -0.79 15.43 10.03
N GLU A 188 0.06 16.01 10.87
CA GLU A 188 -0.24 17.10 11.83
C GLU A 188 0.34 18.41 11.29
#